data_AF-A0A8H7K5F5-F1
#
_entry.id   AF-A0A8H7K5F5-F1
#
_cell.length_a   1.000
_cell.length_b   1.000
_cell.length_c   1.000
_cell.angle_alpha   90.00
_cell.angle_beta   90.00
_cell.angle_gamma   90.00
#
_symmetry.space_group_name_H-M   'P 1'
#
loop_
_entity.id
_entity.type
_entity.pdbx_description
1 polymer ?
#
loop_
_entity_poly.entity_id
_entity_poly.type
_entity_poly.pdbx_seq_one_letter_code
_entity_poly.pdbx_strand_id
1 'polypeptide(L)'
;MSRQDHVSSASKTEAYYLKLNNLPPHTRWQDLEAFVSQTCEVDRVYIVPRTGQGWVCVKHKHNFHKAYECLHQGKFRGHTLFVSEHNKDGPIFIRLPLDDDDTDRGRTDAPKFTISTLIEALASNTLRELAGASEGEH
;
A
#
# COMPACT_ATOMS: atom_id res chain seq x y z
N MET A 1 12.37 15.97 -10.33
CA MET A 1 12.78 16.52 -9.00
C MET A 1 11.75 16.05 -7.96
N SER A 2 11.93 16.23 -6.64
CA SER A 2 10.94 15.83 -5.60
C SER A 2 10.59 17.02 -4.71
N ARG A 3 9.33 17.16 -4.30
CA ARG A 3 8.87 18.21 -3.36
C ARG A 3 8.83 17.66 -1.95
N GLN A 4 9.21 18.46 -0.96
CA GLN A 4 9.04 18.14 0.43
C GLN A 4 7.67 18.63 0.91
N ASP A 5 6.89 17.75 1.53
CA ASP A 5 5.55 18.02 2.04
C ASP A 5 5.49 17.83 3.55
N HIS A 6 4.64 18.60 4.23
CA HIS A 6 4.47 18.57 5.68
C HIS A 6 3.23 17.76 6.04
N VAL A 7 3.46 16.62 6.67
CA VAL A 7 2.41 15.67 7.04
C VAL A 7 2.13 15.79 8.53
N SER A 8 0.84 15.94 8.86
CA SER A 8 0.37 15.97 10.24
C SER A 8 0.50 14.59 10.91
N SER A 9 0.53 14.57 12.24
CA SER A 9 0.68 13.32 13.00
C SER A 9 -0.41 12.30 12.67
N ALA A 10 -0.02 11.03 12.61
CA ALA A 10 -0.93 9.92 12.29
C ALA A 10 -2.11 9.80 13.26
N SER A 11 -1.94 10.24 14.51
CA SER A 11 -3.01 10.29 15.51
C SER A 11 -4.20 11.17 15.09
N LYS A 12 -4.01 12.11 14.16
CA LYS A 12 -5.08 12.98 13.64
C LYS A 12 -5.61 12.53 12.28
N THR A 13 -4.76 11.92 11.46
CA THR A 13 -5.07 11.60 10.04
C THR A 13 -5.36 10.12 9.80
N GLU A 14 -5.09 9.26 10.79
CA GLU A 14 -5.10 7.79 10.70
C GLU A 14 -4.16 7.20 9.62
N ALA A 15 -3.33 8.05 9.01
CA ALA A 15 -2.35 7.71 8.01
C ALA A 15 -0.95 7.74 8.63
N TYR A 16 -0.33 6.57 8.71
CA TYR A 16 0.98 6.38 9.31
C TYR A 16 2.05 6.27 8.23
N TYR A 17 2.93 7.27 8.19
CA TYR A 17 4.07 7.34 7.28
C TYR A 17 5.35 6.85 7.97
N LEU A 18 5.89 5.75 7.46
CA LEU A 18 7.15 5.14 7.87
C LEU A 18 8.24 5.60 6.91
N LYS A 19 9.19 6.42 7.38
CA LYS A 19 10.34 6.79 6.54
C LYS A 19 11.38 5.69 6.56
N LEU A 20 11.94 5.41 5.40
CA LEU A 20 12.95 4.39 5.18
C LEU A 20 14.24 5.04 4.67
N ASN A 21 15.35 4.63 5.26
CA ASN A 21 16.69 4.95 4.78
C ASN A 21 17.50 3.67 4.59
N ASN A 22 18.61 3.77 3.84
CA ASN A 22 19.49 2.66 3.49
C ASN A 22 18.83 1.61 2.58
N LEU A 23 17.95 2.06 1.67
CA LEU A 23 17.40 1.18 0.63
C LEU A 23 18.49 0.77 -0.38
N PRO A 24 18.49 -0.49 -0.85
CA PRO A 24 19.41 -0.93 -1.88
C PRO A 24 19.29 -0.09 -3.17
N PRO A 25 20.39 0.11 -3.90
CA PRO A 25 20.31 0.73 -5.23
C PRO A 25 19.41 -0.10 -6.14
N HIS A 26 18.66 0.58 -7.02
CA HIS A 26 17.67 -0.04 -7.93
C HIS A 26 16.47 -0.72 -7.25
N THR A 27 16.17 -0.37 -6.00
CA THR A 27 14.92 -0.82 -5.35
C THR A 27 13.70 -0.19 -6.03
N ARG A 28 12.69 -1.00 -6.36
CA ARG A 28 11.40 -0.55 -6.89
C ARG A 28 10.36 -0.47 -5.76
N TRP A 29 9.43 0.48 -5.87
CA TRP A 29 8.36 0.64 -4.89
C TRP A 29 7.49 -0.62 -4.77
N GLN A 30 7.26 -1.32 -5.89
CA GLN A 30 6.52 -2.59 -5.96
C GLN A 30 7.16 -3.69 -5.12
N ASP A 31 8.49 -3.80 -5.13
CA ASP A 31 9.22 -4.80 -4.34
C ASP A 31 9.06 -4.54 -2.84
N LEU A 32 9.14 -3.26 -2.47
CA LEU A 32 9.00 -2.81 -1.08
C LEU A 32 7.56 -2.96 -0.59
N GLU A 33 6.59 -2.63 -1.43
CA GLU A 33 5.16 -2.85 -1.16
C GLU A 33 4.86 -4.34 -0.96
N ALA A 34 5.32 -5.21 -1.88
CA ALA A 34 5.14 -6.65 -1.77
C ALA A 34 5.80 -7.23 -0.50
N PHE A 35 6.92 -6.64 -0.05
CA PHE A 35 7.57 -7.04 1.20
C PHE A 35 6.69 -6.71 2.42
N VAL A 36 6.17 -5.50 2.50
CA VAL A 36 5.33 -5.07 3.65
C VAL A 36 3.94 -5.70 3.60
N SER A 37 3.39 -5.92 2.39
CA SER A 37 2.08 -6.51 2.12
C SER A 37 1.95 -7.95 2.64
N GLN A 38 3.06 -8.64 2.87
CA GLN A 38 3.07 -9.95 3.56
C GLN A 38 2.55 -9.89 5.00
N THR A 39 2.54 -8.70 5.62
CA THR A 39 2.20 -8.52 7.05
C THR A 39 0.99 -7.62 7.28
N CYS A 40 0.74 -6.63 6.40
CA CYS A 40 -0.32 -5.65 6.57
C CYS A 40 -0.74 -5.00 5.24
N GLU A 41 -1.91 -4.36 5.21
CA GLU A 41 -2.39 -3.61 4.05
C GLU A 41 -1.63 -2.28 3.92
N VAL A 42 -0.99 -2.08 2.77
CA VAL A 42 -0.21 -0.87 2.44
C VAL A 42 -1.09 0.08 1.63
N ASP A 43 -1.11 1.37 2.00
CA ASP A 43 -1.86 2.39 1.26
C ASP A 43 -1.03 2.94 0.10
N ARG A 44 0.21 3.39 0.38
CA ARG A 44 1.10 3.95 -0.64
C ARG A 44 2.56 3.70 -0.32
N VAL A 45 3.37 3.57 -1.36
CA VAL A 45 4.82 3.47 -1.24
C VAL A 45 5.48 4.43 -2.21
N TYR A 46 6.50 5.13 -1.75
CA TYR A 46 7.33 5.95 -2.62
C TYR A 46 8.80 5.75 -2.31
N ILE A 47 9.59 5.60 -3.36
CA ILE A 47 11.05 5.53 -3.27
C ILE A 47 11.62 6.76 -3.94
N VAL A 48 12.44 7.49 -3.19
CA VAL A 48 13.12 8.67 -3.69
C VAL A 48 14.24 8.19 -4.62
N PRO A 49 14.23 8.58 -5.91
CA PRO A 49 15.20 8.10 -6.87
C PRO A 49 16.61 8.55 -6.48
N ARG A 50 17.58 7.62 -6.59
CA ARG A 50 19.02 7.85 -6.40
C ARG A 50 19.47 8.28 -4.99
N THR A 51 18.61 8.26 -3.97
CA THR A 51 18.99 8.66 -2.60
C THR A 51 19.04 7.49 -1.62
N GLY A 52 18.51 6.31 -1.98
CA GLY A 52 18.38 5.19 -1.06
C GLY A 52 17.39 5.48 0.09
N GLN A 53 16.48 6.42 -0.12
CA GLN A 53 15.45 6.83 0.85
C GLN A 53 14.06 6.59 0.27
N GLY A 54 13.07 6.43 1.14
CA GLY A 54 11.69 6.24 0.73
C GLY A 54 10.74 6.38 1.91
N TRP A 55 9.46 6.17 1.65
CA TRP A 55 8.47 6.07 2.70
C TRP A 55 7.35 5.11 2.30
N VAL A 56 6.74 4.52 3.33
CA VAL A 56 5.57 3.64 3.23
C VAL A 56 4.46 4.28 4.05
N CYS A 57 3.27 4.39 3.48
CA CYS A 57 2.05 4.84 4.14
C CYS A 57 1.17 3.63 4.42
N VAL A 58 0.76 3.46 5.68
CA VAL A 58 -0.21 2.44 6.10
C VAL A 58 -1.34 3.10 6.88
N LYS A 59 -2.53 2.52 6.76
CA LYS A 59 -3.71 2.96 7.51
C LYS A 59 -3.85 2.15 8.80
N HIS A 60 -4.30 2.81 9.85
CA HIS A 60 -4.52 2.24 11.18
C HIS A 60 -3.25 1.90 11.97
N LYS A 61 -3.34 2.12 13.29
CA LYS A 61 -2.24 1.91 14.24
C LYS A 61 -1.75 0.46 14.29
N HIS A 62 -2.63 -0.53 14.13
CA HIS A 62 -2.23 -1.94 14.18
C HIS A 62 -1.34 -2.30 12.98
N ASN A 63 -1.65 -1.79 11.77
CA ASN A 63 -0.85 -2.07 10.58
C ASN A 63 0.50 -1.38 10.67
N PHE A 64 0.53 -0.17 11.24
CA PHE A 64 1.77 0.54 11.53
C PHE A 64 2.75 -0.29 12.37
N HIS A 65 2.28 -0.90 13.47
CA HIS A 65 3.16 -1.72 14.31
C HIS A 65 3.71 -2.93 13.54
N LYS A 66 2.85 -3.66 12.81
CA LYS A 66 3.25 -4.82 12.01
C LYS A 66 4.26 -4.45 10.92
N ALA A 67 3.98 -3.36 10.19
CA ALA A 67 4.88 -2.85 9.16
C ALA A 67 6.23 -2.43 9.75
N TYR A 68 6.22 -1.70 10.86
CA TYR A 68 7.42 -1.25 11.54
C TYR A 68 8.28 -2.43 12.01
N GLU A 69 7.69 -3.42 12.68
CA GLU A 69 8.42 -4.62 13.11
C GLU A 69 9.00 -5.39 11.92
N CYS A 70 8.20 -5.59 10.86
CA CYS A 70 8.65 -6.27 9.65
C CYS A 70 9.84 -5.57 8.98
N LEU A 71 9.79 -4.24 8.87
CA LEU A 71 10.84 -3.44 8.21
C LEU A 71 12.08 -3.24 9.09
N HIS A 72 11.91 -3.10 10.41
CA HIS A 72 13.00 -2.88 11.35
C HIS A 72 13.76 -4.17 11.66
N GLN A 73 13.05 -5.30 11.80
CA GLN A 73 13.67 -6.61 12.07
C GLN A 73 14.04 -7.34 10.79
N GLY A 74 13.36 -7.04 9.68
CA GLY A 74 13.59 -7.68 8.39
C GLY A 74 14.86 -7.20 7.69
N LYS A 75 15.39 -8.09 6.83
CA LYS A 75 16.43 -7.73 5.87
C LYS A 75 15.80 -7.62 4.48
N PHE A 76 15.71 -6.40 3.97
CA PHE A 76 15.22 -6.19 2.62
C PHE A 76 16.36 -6.42 1.62
N ARG A 77 16.29 -7.50 0.83
CA ARG A 77 17.35 -7.93 -0.10
C ARG A 77 18.74 -8.04 0.55
N GLY A 78 18.79 -8.46 1.82
CA GLY A 78 20.03 -8.58 2.59
C GLY A 78 20.51 -7.29 3.25
N HIS A 79 19.83 -6.17 3.05
CA HIS A 79 20.13 -4.88 3.70
C HIS A 79 19.20 -4.64 4.90
N THR A 80 19.77 -4.16 6.00
CA THR A 80 19.01 -3.65 7.14
C THR A 80 18.52 -2.25 6.81
N LEU A 81 17.20 -2.05 6.88
CA LEU A 81 16.58 -0.75 6.64
C LEU A 81 16.52 0.06 7.95
N PHE A 82 16.73 1.37 7.85
CA PHE A 82 16.50 2.26 8.98
C PHE A 82 15.10 2.87 8.86
N VAL A 83 14.22 2.50 9.79
CA VAL A 83 12.82 2.91 9.79
C VAL A 83 12.57 3.97 10.86
N SER A 84 11.96 5.08 10.48
CA SER A 84 11.60 6.16 11.41
C SER A 84 10.12 6.11 11.76
N GLU A 85 9.80 6.04 13.06
CA GLU A 85 8.43 5.98 13.60
C GLU A 85 7.88 7.34 14.08
N HIS A 86 8.61 8.43 13.86
CA HIS A 86 8.28 9.76 14.40
C HIS A 86 6.89 10.27 14.00
N ASN A 87 6.30 9.77 12.91
CA ASN A 87 4.97 10.16 12.46
C ASN A 87 3.84 9.71 13.41
N LYS A 88 4.10 8.77 14.32
CA LYS A 88 3.06 8.26 15.24
C LYS A 88 2.59 9.35 16.22
N ASP A 89 3.53 10.14 16.75
CA ASP A 89 3.29 11.15 17.78
C ASP A 89 3.46 12.59 17.25
N GLY A 90 4.20 12.78 16.16
CA GLY A 90 4.55 14.11 15.66
C GLY A 90 4.38 14.25 14.14
N PRO A 91 4.32 15.49 13.64
CA PRO A 91 4.36 15.73 12.21
C PRO A 91 5.73 15.38 11.63
N ILE A 92 5.76 14.96 10.36
CA ILE A 92 6.99 14.69 9.63
C ILE A 92 6.97 15.31 8.24
N PHE A 93 8.16 15.50 7.67
CA PHE A 93 8.29 15.92 6.28
C PHE A 93 8.57 14.75 5.35
N ILE A 94 7.72 14.50 4.36
CA ILE A 94 7.95 13.45 3.35
C ILE A 94 8.35 14.06 2.01
N ARG A 95 9.00 13.27 1.14
CA ARG A 95 9.26 13.68 -0.24
C ARG A 95 8.20 13.09 -1.15
N LEU A 96 7.45 13.93 -1.84
CA LEU A 96 6.52 13.51 -2.87
C LEU A 96 7.22 13.54 -4.24
N PRO A 97 6.82 12.66 -5.17
CA PRO A 97 7.14 12.88 -6.58
C PRO A 97 6.68 14.28 -6.97
N LEU A 98 7.46 15.00 -7.78
CA LEU A 98 6.88 16.13 -8.48
C LEU A 98 5.97 15.55 -9.55
N ASP A 99 4.68 15.80 -9.39
CA ASP A 99 3.72 15.63 -10.46
C ASP A 99 4.02 16.73 -11.50
N ASP A 100 4.76 16.38 -12.55
CA ASP A 100 4.57 17.06 -13.83
C ASP A 100 3.25 16.51 -14.38
N ASP A 101 2.17 17.25 -14.16
CA ASP A 101 0.78 16.98 -14.56
C ASP A 101 -0.04 16.06 -13.65
N ASP A 102 -1.25 16.53 -13.34
CA ASP A 102 -2.37 15.86 -12.64
C ASP A 102 -2.91 14.66 -13.44
N THR A 103 -2.05 13.90 -14.13
CA THR A 103 -2.47 12.71 -14.86
C THR A 103 -2.44 11.50 -13.94
N ASP A 104 -3.59 11.23 -13.36
CA ASP A 104 -4.15 9.88 -13.33
C ASP A 104 -3.20 8.78 -12.83
N ARG A 105 -2.95 8.74 -11.52
CA ARG A 105 -2.65 7.48 -10.83
C ARG A 105 -3.56 7.30 -9.63
N GLY A 106 -4.80 6.95 -9.96
CA GLY A 106 -5.43 5.80 -9.32
C GLY A 106 -5.76 5.99 -7.84
N ARG A 107 -6.68 6.91 -7.56
CA ARG A 107 -7.80 6.54 -6.69
C ARG A 107 -8.61 5.47 -7.44
N THR A 108 -8.09 4.25 -7.49
CA THR A 108 -8.99 3.12 -7.70
C THR A 108 -9.52 2.79 -6.32
N ASP A 109 -10.74 3.20 -6.07
CA ASP A 109 -11.71 2.38 -5.34
C ASP A 109 -11.75 0.99 -5.99
N ALA A 110 -10.65 0.24 -5.86
CA ALA A 110 -10.63 -1.17 -6.22
C ALA A 110 -11.51 -1.85 -5.18
N PRO A 111 -12.65 -2.46 -5.57
CA PRO A 111 -13.41 -3.26 -4.65
C PRO A 111 -12.46 -4.31 -4.09
N LYS A 112 -12.29 -4.33 -2.77
CA LYS A 112 -11.54 -5.36 -2.06
C LYS A 112 -12.18 -6.71 -2.41
N PHE A 113 -11.68 -7.37 -3.44
CA PHE A 113 -12.07 -8.74 -3.75
C PHE A 113 -11.33 -9.63 -2.75
N THR A 114 -11.91 -9.74 -1.55
CA THR A 114 -11.66 -10.85 -0.66
C THR A 114 -12.07 -12.15 -1.36
N ILE A 115 -11.33 -13.22 -1.10
CA ILE A 115 -11.57 -14.56 -1.69
C ILE A 115 -13.03 -15.00 -1.47
N SER A 116 -13.68 -14.55 -0.38
CA SER A 116 -15.10 -14.76 -0.09
C SER A 116 -16.03 -14.28 -1.22
N THR A 117 -15.77 -13.11 -1.80
CA THR A 117 -16.62 -12.52 -2.85
C THR A 117 -16.54 -13.28 -4.18
N LEU A 118 -15.39 -13.89 -4.47
CA LEU A 118 -15.20 -14.71 -5.67
C LEU A 118 -16.00 -16.02 -5.63
N ILE A 119 -16.17 -16.59 -4.43
CA ILE A 119 -16.97 -17.81 -4.23
C ILE A 119 -18.47 -17.50 -4.40
N GLU A 120 -18.97 -16.39 -3.85
CA GLU A 120 -20.37 -15.99 -4.01
C GLU A 120 -20.73 -15.63 -5.46
N ALA A 121 -19.81 -15.00 -6.19
CA ALA A 121 -20.01 -14.66 -7.61
C ALA A 121 -20.07 -15.92 -8.51
N LEU A 122 -19.24 -16.93 -8.24
CA LEU A 122 -19.27 -18.21 -8.95
C LEU A 122 -20.56 -19.01 -8.67
N ALA A 123 -21.07 -18.96 -7.43
CA ALA A 123 -22.34 -19.59 -7.08
C ALA A 123 -23.54 -18.94 -7.81
N SER A 124 -23.52 -17.61 -7.95
CA SER A 124 -24.60 -16.86 -8.60
C SER A 124 -24.63 -17.04 -10.12
N ASN A 125 -23.46 -17.20 -10.76
CA ASN A 125 -23.38 -17.39 -12.21
C ASN A 125 -23.83 -18.80 -12.65
N THR A 126 -23.68 -19.80 -11.77
CA THR A 126 -24.09 -21.19 -12.07
C THR A 126 -25.62 -21.37 -12.01
N LEU A 127 -26.33 -20.58 -11.21
CA LEU A 127 -27.80 -20.66 -11.11
C LEU A 127 -28.54 -19.99 -12.28
N ARG A 128 -27.91 -19.06 -13.01
CA ARG A 128 -28.51 -18.41 -14.19
C ARG A 128 -28.54 -19.28 -15.44
N GLU A 129 -27.60 -20.21 -15.58
CA GLU A 129 -27.54 -21.13 -16.73
C GLU A 129 -28.61 -22.23 -16.66
N LEU A 130 -29.18 -22.50 -15.49
CA LEU A 130 -30.24 -23.52 -15.33
C LEU A 130 -31.67 -22.97 -15.51
N ALA A 131 -31.85 -21.64 -15.51
CA ALA A 131 -33.17 -21.01 -15.65
C ALA A 131 -33.52 -20.57 -17.08
N GLY A 132 -32.59 -20.67 -18.04
CA GLY A 132 -32.77 -20.23 -19.42
C GLY A 132 -33.22 -21.30 -20.41
N ALA A 133 -33.48 -22.53 -19.97
CA ALA A 133 -33.79 -23.67 -20.83
C ALA A 133 -35.21 -24.21 -20.63
N SER A 134 -36.23 -23.35 -20.60
CA SER A 134 -37.61 -23.78 -20.83
C SER A 134 -38.50 -22.58 -21.13
N GLU A 135 -38.62 -22.23 -22.41
CA GLU A 135 -39.83 -21.57 -22.94
C GLU A 135 -39.78 -21.66 -24.48
N GLY A 136 -40.16 -22.83 -24.96
CA GLY A 136 -40.48 -23.10 -26.36
C GLY A 136 -41.58 -24.16 -26.37
N GLU A 137 -42.62 -23.87 -27.17
CA GLU A 137 -43.79 -24.71 -27.49
C GLU A 137 -45.06 -24.53 -26.64
N HIS A 138 -45.90 -23.57 -27.02
CA HIS A 138 -47.14 -23.88 -27.75
C HIS A 138 -47.69 -22.64 -28.48
#